data_AF-A0A2U3KD90-F1
#
_entry.id   AF-A0A2U3KD90-F1
#
_cell.length_a   1.000
_cell.length_b   1.000
_cell.length_c   1.000
_cell.angle_alpha   90.00
_cell.angle_beta   90.00
_cell.angle_gamma   90.00
#
_symmetry.space_group_name_H-M   'P 1'
#
loop_
_entity.id
_entity.type
_entity.pdbx_description
1 polymer ?
#
loop_
_entity_poly.entity_id
_entity_poly.type
_entity_poly.pdbx_seq_one_letter_code
_entity_poly.pdbx_strand_id
1 'polypeptide(L)'
;MKEIHEVGMEEVARPVVYSLHEQGSDQLMIPPGGIAVRTAVEPAAIVSAVRQAIWSIDKNQPIWRVQTLDDIFARQLTTPTQSTALMGAFALLALLLASVGLYGVLSYAVTQRTGEIGVRMALGATSRDILLTFGRRGLALTLAGLAIGLTLSAVASRFLNALLYSFRPDLIPTITGVSLILLGVAALACLAPARRASRVDPVVALRSE
;
A
#
# COMPACT_ATOMS: atom_id res chain seq x y z
N MET A 1 17.89 8.77 -30.90
CA MET A 1 18.09 9.52 -29.66
C MET A 1 17.94 8.51 -28.53
N LYS A 2 19.01 8.21 -27.79
CA LYS A 2 19.01 7.17 -26.74
C LYS A 2 18.57 7.84 -25.44
N GLU A 3 17.47 7.38 -24.84
CA GLU A 3 17.01 7.91 -23.55
C GLU A 3 17.98 7.46 -22.45
N ILE A 4 18.59 8.45 -21.78
CA ILE A 4 19.48 8.25 -20.64
C ILE A 4 18.77 8.86 -19.43
N HIS A 5 18.40 8.01 -18.48
CA HIS A 5 17.71 8.41 -17.25
C HIS A 5 18.76 8.69 -16.17
N GLU A 6 19.02 9.96 -15.84
CA GLU A 6 20.04 10.35 -14.86
C GLU A 6 19.53 10.39 -13.40
N VAL A 7 18.22 10.57 -13.18
CA VAL A 7 17.66 10.85 -11.83
C VAL A 7 16.83 9.68 -11.27
N GLY A 8 16.40 8.76 -12.13
CA GLY A 8 15.62 7.59 -11.77
C GLY A 8 14.87 7.03 -12.98
N MET A 9 14.52 5.75 -12.96
CA MET A 9 13.80 5.09 -14.07
C MET A 9 12.34 5.59 -14.22
N GLU A 10 11.80 6.28 -13.21
CA GLU A 10 10.40 6.73 -13.16
C GLU A 10 10.22 8.23 -13.47
N GLU A 11 11.29 9.03 -13.51
CA GLU A 11 11.19 10.45 -13.80
C GLU A 11 11.32 10.69 -15.31
N VAL A 12 10.41 11.50 -15.88
CA VAL A 12 10.44 11.88 -17.30
C VAL A 12 11.82 12.46 -17.61
N ALA A 13 12.53 11.85 -18.55
CA ALA A 13 13.84 12.30 -18.99
C ALA A 13 13.77 13.78 -19.38
N ARG A 14 14.31 14.65 -18.53
CA ARG A 14 14.42 16.08 -18.81
C ARG A 14 15.43 16.26 -19.94
N PRO A 15 15.26 17.26 -20.83
CA PRO A 15 16.25 17.52 -21.87
C PRO A 15 17.60 17.86 -21.23
N VAL A 16 18.58 16.98 -21.45
CA VAL A 16 19.97 17.16 -20.99
C VAL A 16 20.82 17.54 -22.20
N VAL A 17 21.66 18.56 -22.02
CA VAL A 17 22.65 18.98 -23.01
C VAL A 17 24.02 18.63 -22.44
N TYR A 18 24.77 17.78 -23.16
CA TYR A 18 26.16 17.52 -22.84
C TYR A 18 27.03 18.60 -23.49
N SER A 19 27.71 19.40 -22.68
CA SER A 19 28.72 20.36 -23.14
C SER A 19 30.11 19.94 -22.71
N LEU A 20 31.12 20.33 -23.48
CA LEU A 20 32.51 20.18 -23.08
C LEU A 20 32.78 21.09 -21.88
N HIS A 21 33.46 20.57 -20.86
CA HIS A 21 33.75 21.29 -19.62
C HIS A 21 34.44 22.65 -19.90
N GLU A 22 35.33 22.68 -20.88
CA GLU A 22 36.07 23.89 -21.29
C GLU A 22 35.20 24.96 -21.99
N GLN A 23 34.06 24.58 -22.58
CA GLN A 23 33.18 25.52 -23.30
C GLN A 23 32.07 26.09 -22.41
N GLY A 24 31.74 25.44 -21.29
CA GLY A 24 30.58 25.77 -20.45
C GLY A 24 30.88 26.59 -19.20
N SER A 25 32.12 26.59 -18.71
CA SER A 25 32.46 27.15 -17.39
C SER A 25 32.44 28.68 -17.32
N ASP A 26 32.64 29.37 -18.45
CA ASP A 26 32.78 30.83 -18.47
C ASP A 26 31.44 31.59 -18.60
N GLN A 27 30.39 30.95 -19.14
CA GLN A 27 29.09 31.60 -19.38
C GLN A 27 27.95 31.10 -18.48
N LEU A 28 27.98 29.83 -18.06
CA LEU A 28 27.06 29.31 -17.07
C LEU A 28 27.89 29.01 -15.83
N MET A 29 27.61 29.73 -14.74
CA MET A 29 28.18 29.55 -13.40
C MET A 29 27.82 28.17 -12.81
N ILE A 30 28.25 27.09 -13.48
CA ILE A 30 28.04 25.70 -13.11
C ILE A 30 29.17 25.36 -12.13
N PRO A 31 28.88 25.07 -10.86
CA PRO A 31 29.91 24.63 -9.93
C PRO A 31 30.58 23.35 -10.49
N PRO A 32 31.89 23.15 -10.30
CA PRO A 32 32.57 21.96 -10.80
C PRO A 32 31.85 20.71 -10.29
N GLY A 33 31.20 20.03 -11.23
CA GLY A 33 30.53 18.76 -11.00
C GLY A 33 31.56 17.69 -10.61
N GLY A 34 31.13 16.70 -9.83
CA GLY A 34 32.00 15.60 -9.42
C GLY A 34 32.64 14.88 -10.61
N ILE A 35 33.76 14.19 -10.35
CA ILE A 35 34.45 13.40 -11.37
C ILE A 35 33.84 12.00 -11.40
N ALA A 36 33.36 11.58 -12.58
CA ALA A 36 32.96 10.19 -12.82
C ALA A 36 34.16 9.41 -13.38
N VAL A 37 34.52 8.30 -12.72
CA VAL A 37 35.60 7.42 -13.16
C VAL A 37 35.03 6.07 -13.54
N ARG A 38 35.30 5.62 -14.76
CA ARG A 38 34.96 4.27 -15.23
C ARG A 38 36.17 3.36 -15.05
N THR A 39 35.97 2.24 -14.35
CA THR A 39 37.01 1.22 -14.11
C THR A 39 36.50 -0.16 -14.54
N ALA A 40 37.41 -1.05 -14.96
CA ALA A 40 37.12 -2.45 -15.24
C ALA A 40 37.34 -3.37 -14.02
N VAL A 41 37.93 -2.83 -12.95
CA VAL A 41 38.23 -3.51 -11.68
C VAL A 41 37.21 -3.05 -10.63
N GLU A 42 37.10 -3.80 -9.53
CA GLU A 42 36.23 -3.45 -8.39
C GLU A 42 36.35 -1.96 -8.01
N PRO A 43 35.25 -1.20 -8.06
CA PRO A 43 35.27 0.25 -7.86
C PRO A 43 35.87 0.69 -6.51
N ALA A 44 35.67 -0.10 -5.45
CA ALA A 44 36.23 0.18 -4.13
C ALA A 44 37.77 0.11 -4.12
N ALA A 45 38.36 -0.78 -4.93
CA ALA A 45 39.81 -1.00 -4.96
C ALA A 45 40.58 0.17 -5.59
N ILE A 46 39.96 0.93 -6.50
CA ILE A 46 40.63 2.04 -7.20
C ILE A 46 40.48 3.39 -6.49
N VAL A 47 39.64 3.49 -5.46
CA VAL A 47 39.38 4.74 -4.72
C VAL A 47 40.65 5.37 -4.16
N SER A 48 41.53 4.55 -3.57
CA SER A 48 42.79 5.03 -2.98
C SER A 48 43.74 5.57 -4.05
N ALA A 49 43.87 4.88 -5.18
CA ALA A 49 44.68 5.32 -6.31
C ALA A 49 44.17 6.63 -6.92
N VAL A 50 42.85 6.76 -7.11
CA VAL A 50 42.22 8.00 -7.61
C VAL A 50 42.44 9.16 -6.65
N ARG A 51 42.26 8.92 -5.34
CA ARG A 51 42.52 9.93 -4.29
C ARG A 51 43.97 10.42 -4.34
N GLN A 52 44.92 9.49 -4.49
CA GLN A 52 46.33 9.82 -4.56
C GLN A 52 46.69 10.60 -5.83
N ALA A 53 46.07 10.27 -6.96
CA ALA A 53 46.22 11.02 -8.21
C ALA A 53 45.71 12.47 -8.06
N ILE A 54 44.55 12.68 -7.43
CA ILE A 54 44.02 14.03 -7.16
C ILE A 54 44.98 14.82 -6.25
N TRP A 55 45.44 14.20 -5.16
CA TRP A 55 46.37 14.84 -4.22
C TRP A 55 47.79 15.04 -4.76
N SER A 56 48.15 14.40 -5.87
CA SER A 56 49.41 14.69 -6.58
C SER A 56 49.39 16.03 -7.29
N ILE A 57 48.20 16.51 -7.67
CA ILE A 57 47.96 17.80 -8.32
C ILE A 57 47.69 18.87 -7.26
N ASP A 58 46.74 18.60 -6.35
CA ASP A 58 46.39 19.51 -5.25
C ASP A 58 46.08 18.73 -3.96
N LYS A 59 46.95 18.87 -2.96
CA LYS A 59 46.83 18.23 -1.65
C LYS A 59 45.72 18.81 -0.78
N ASN A 60 45.30 20.05 -1.04
CA ASN A 60 44.28 20.73 -0.25
C ASN A 60 42.87 20.49 -0.79
N GLN A 61 42.73 19.75 -1.91
CA GLN A 61 41.44 19.46 -2.50
C GLN A 61 40.60 18.54 -1.60
N PRO A 62 39.43 18.99 -1.11
CA PRO A 62 38.56 18.18 -0.30
C PRO A 62 37.82 17.16 -1.17
N ILE A 63 38.11 15.87 -0.96
CA ILE A 63 37.38 14.77 -1.60
C ILE A 63 36.26 14.34 -0.66
N TRP A 64 35.07 14.89 -0.91
CA TRP A 64 33.84 14.56 -0.18
C TRP A 64 32.93 13.69 -1.07
N ARG A 65 32.27 12.70 -0.46
CA ARG A 65 31.27 11.83 -1.12
C ARG A 65 31.80 10.95 -2.26
N VAL A 66 32.76 10.08 -1.95
CA VAL A 66 33.12 8.96 -2.84
C VAL A 66 32.02 7.91 -2.75
N GLN A 67 31.35 7.63 -3.87
CA GLN A 67 30.30 6.63 -3.97
C GLN A 67 30.47 5.83 -5.26
N THR A 68 30.21 4.54 -5.20
CA THR A 68 30.12 3.72 -6.40
C THR A 68 28.75 3.96 -7.06
N LEU A 69 28.63 3.73 -8.37
CA LEU A 69 27.31 3.75 -9.01
C LEU A 69 26.39 2.70 -8.36
N ASP A 70 26.94 1.56 -7.96
CA ASP A 70 26.20 0.52 -7.25
C ASP A 70 25.66 1.01 -5.90
N ASP A 71 26.42 1.79 -5.13
CA ASP A 71 25.93 2.39 -3.88
C ASP A 71 24.82 3.42 -4.12
N ILE A 72 24.91 4.18 -5.22
CA ILE A 72 23.89 5.16 -5.61
C ILE A 72 22.62 4.43 -6.02
N PHE A 73 22.73 3.40 -6.87
CA PHE A 73 21.62 2.55 -7.26
C PHE A 73 21.05 1.80 -6.07
N ALA A 74 21.86 1.22 -5.18
CA ALA A 74 21.40 0.52 -4.00
C ALA A 74 20.59 1.43 -3.10
N ARG A 75 21.02 2.69 -2.87
CA ARG A 75 20.25 3.67 -2.09
C ARG A 75 18.94 4.08 -2.75
N GLN A 76 18.89 4.13 -4.08
CA GLN A 76 17.69 4.45 -4.84
C GLN A 76 16.71 3.26 -4.91
N LEU A 77 17.22 2.03 -5.00
CA LEU A 77 16.46 0.79 -5.01
C LEU A 77 15.97 0.40 -3.61
N THR A 78 16.70 0.80 -2.55
CA THR A 78 16.19 0.72 -1.18
C THR A 78 15.21 1.85 -0.93
N THR A 79 13.95 1.63 -1.27
CA THR A 79 12.82 2.44 -0.78
C THR A 79 13.01 2.66 0.72
N PRO A 80 12.92 3.89 1.28
CA PRO A 80 13.07 4.09 2.72
C PRO A 80 12.03 3.26 3.47
N THR A 81 12.45 2.11 4.00
CA THR A 81 11.57 1.03 4.47
C THR A 81 10.86 1.36 5.77
N GLN A 82 11.40 2.29 6.57
CA GLN A 82 10.87 2.59 7.90
C GLN A 82 9.46 3.21 7.84
N SER A 83 9.25 4.19 6.97
CA SER A 83 7.94 4.84 6.82
C SER A 83 6.91 3.88 6.21
N THR A 84 7.31 3.08 5.23
CA THR A 84 6.45 2.08 4.59
C THR A 84 6.02 0.98 5.56
N ALA A 85 6.95 0.52 6.42
CA ALA A 85 6.65 -0.49 7.43
C ALA A 85 5.62 0.00 8.47
N LEU A 86 5.78 1.23 8.97
CA LEU A 86 4.83 1.83 9.91
C LEU A 86 3.45 2.05 9.28
N MET A 87 3.41 2.58 8.05
CA MET A 87 2.16 2.74 7.30
C MET A 87 1.47 1.39 7.06
N GLY A 88 2.24 0.36 6.70
CA GLY A 88 1.73 -1.00 6.55
C GLY A 88 1.15 -1.57 7.85
N ALA A 89 1.81 -1.34 8.99
CA ALA A 89 1.30 -1.74 10.30
C ALA A 89 -0.01 -1.02 10.65
N PHE A 90 -0.10 0.30 10.43
CA PHE A 90 -1.34 1.04 10.64
C PHE A 90 -2.47 0.59 9.72
N ALA A 91 -2.19 0.32 8.44
CA ALA A 91 -3.16 -0.21 7.51
C ALA A 91 -3.69 -1.58 7.96
N LEU A 92 -2.81 -2.45 8.45
CA LEU A 92 -3.19 -3.77 8.97
C LEU A 92 -4.05 -3.65 10.23
N LEU A 93 -3.69 -2.77 11.17
CA LEU A 93 -4.50 -2.51 12.37
C LEU A 93 -5.87 -1.92 12.01
N ALA A 94 -5.93 -0.98 11.07
CA ALA A 94 -7.18 -0.42 10.58
C ALA A 94 -8.07 -1.49 9.94
N LEU A 95 -7.49 -2.40 9.15
CA LEU A 95 -8.20 -3.53 8.56
C LEU A 95 -8.74 -4.50 9.61
N LEU A 96 -7.95 -4.80 10.64
CA LEU A 96 -8.40 -5.63 11.77
C LEU A 96 -9.55 -4.97 12.52
N LEU A 97 -9.43 -3.68 12.84
CA LEU A 97 -10.47 -2.94 13.55
C LEU A 97 -11.76 -2.86 12.72
N ALA A 98 -11.64 -2.59 11.43
CA ALA A 98 -12.76 -2.60 10.49
C ALA A 98 -13.42 -3.99 10.41
N SER A 99 -12.62 -5.06 10.39
CA SER A 99 -13.13 -6.43 10.36
C SER A 99 -13.88 -6.79 11.65
N VAL A 100 -13.34 -6.43 12.81
CA VAL A 100 -13.99 -6.64 14.12
C VAL A 100 -15.29 -5.84 14.21
N GLY A 101 -15.27 -4.58 13.79
CA GLY A 101 -16.46 -3.72 13.78
C GLY A 101 -17.55 -4.25 12.83
N LEU A 102 -17.17 -4.65 11.62
CA LEU A 102 -18.07 -5.25 10.64
C LEU A 102 -18.69 -6.55 11.18
N TYR A 103 -17.86 -7.42 11.78
CA TYR A 103 -18.34 -8.64 12.42
C TYR A 103 -19.32 -8.34 13.56
N GLY A 104 -19.00 -7.39 14.43
CA GLY A 104 -19.83 -7.00 15.56
C GLY A 104 -21.20 -6.47 15.10
N VAL A 105 -21.21 -5.52 14.16
CA VAL A 105 -22.45 -4.92 13.64
C VAL A 105 -23.32 -5.95 12.93
N LEU A 106 -22.74 -6.78 12.05
CA LEU A 106 -23.50 -7.80 11.32
C LEU A 106 -24.00 -8.91 12.25
N SER A 107 -23.15 -9.42 13.16
CA SER A 107 -23.54 -10.45 14.12
C SER A 107 -24.63 -9.96 15.06
N TYR A 108 -24.53 -8.71 15.53
CA TYR A 108 -25.55 -8.08 16.37
C TYR A 108 -26.88 -7.94 15.63
N ALA A 109 -26.85 -7.44 14.38
CA ALA A 109 -28.05 -7.27 13.56
C ALA A 109 -28.76 -8.60 13.27
N VAL A 110 -28.01 -9.69 13.09
CA VAL A 110 -28.59 -11.05 12.95
C VAL A 110 -29.17 -11.53 14.28
N THR A 111 -28.45 -11.31 15.38
CA THR A 111 -28.86 -11.80 16.71
C THR A 111 -30.12 -11.11 17.22
N GLN A 112 -30.28 -9.80 16.98
CA GLN A 112 -31.50 -9.06 17.32
C GLN A 112 -32.75 -9.61 16.62
N ARG A 113 -32.59 -10.24 15.46
CA ARG A 113 -33.69 -10.79 14.67
C ARG A 113 -33.89 -12.30 14.88
N THR A 114 -33.21 -12.89 15.87
CA THR A 114 -33.34 -14.32 16.22
C THR A 114 -34.75 -14.70 16.65
N GLY A 115 -35.51 -13.78 17.26
CA GLY A 115 -36.92 -14.01 17.61
C GLY A 115 -37.81 -14.25 16.37
N GLU A 116 -37.68 -13.41 15.34
CA GLU A 116 -38.39 -13.60 14.06
C GLU A 116 -37.97 -14.91 13.36
N ILE A 117 -36.68 -15.25 13.48
CA ILE A 117 -36.10 -16.50 12.94
C ILE A 117 -36.72 -17.72 13.61
N GLY A 118 -36.88 -17.71 14.93
CA GLY A 118 -37.52 -18.79 15.70
C GLY A 118 -38.98 -19.02 15.29
N VAL A 119 -39.76 -17.93 15.17
CA VAL A 119 -41.16 -18.00 14.71
C VAL A 119 -41.24 -18.54 13.27
N ARG A 120 -40.38 -18.08 12.36
CA ARG A 120 -40.36 -18.59 10.97
C ARG A 120 -39.96 -20.06 10.90
N MET A 121 -39.01 -20.52 11.73
CA MET A 121 -38.67 -21.94 11.79
C MET A 121 -39.82 -22.79 12.34
N ALA A 122 -40.56 -22.30 13.34
CA ALA A 122 -41.75 -22.98 13.85
C ALA A 122 -42.86 -23.10 12.79
N LEU A 123 -42.93 -22.16 11.85
CA LEU A 123 -43.82 -22.17 10.69
C LEU A 123 -43.28 -23.01 9.50
N GLY A 124 -42.14 -23.68 9.65
CA GLY A 124 -41.57 -24.60 8.65
C GLY A 124 -40.55 -23.96 7.69
N ALA A 125 -40.07 -22.74 7.93
CA ALA A 125 -39.03 -22.13 7.12
C ALA A 125 -37.68 -22.87 7.30
N THR A 126 -36.98 -23.15 6.19
CA THR A 126 -35.67 -23.79 6.26
C THR A 126 -34.60 -22.81 6.71
N SER A 127 -33.57 -23.31 7.41
CA SER A 127 -32.44 -22.48 7.86
C SER A 127 -31.72 -21.78 6.68
N ARG A 128 -31.85 -22.33 5.45
CA ARG A 128 -31.28 -21.78 4.22
C ARG A 128 -32.00 -20.50 3.75
N ASP A 129 -33.32 -20.45 3.86
CA ASP A 129 -34.13 -19.28 3.47
C ASP A 129 -33.85 -18.08 4.38
N ILE A 130 -33.62 -18.37 5.66
CA ILE A 130 -33.18 -17.40 6.65
C ILE A 130 -31.77 -16.92 6.29
N LEU A 131 -30.82 -17.83 6.08
CA LEU A 131 -29.46 -17.47 5.68
C LEU A 131 -29.42 -16.55 4.45
N LEU A 132 -30.22 -16.85 3.42
CA LEU A 132 -30.29 -16.07 2.18
C LEU A 132 -30.87 -14.68 2.40
N THR A 133 -31.93 -14.55 3.20
CA THR A 133 -32.61 -13.27 3.43
C THR A 133 -31.71 -12.31 4.23
N PHE A 134 -31.10 -12.81 5.29
CA PHE A 134 -30.23 -12.03 6.17
C PHE A 134 -28.85 -11.79 5.54
N GLY A 135 -28.29 -12.81 4.89
CA GLY A 135 -27.04 -12.70 4.14
C GLY A 135 -27.13 -11.67 3.02
N ARG A 136 -28.26 -11.60 2.29
CA ARG A 136 -28.46 -10.56 1.26
C ARG A 136 -28.46 -9.14 1.84
N ARG A 137 -29.11 -8.91 2.98
CA ARG A 137 -29.08 -7.59 3.65
C ARG A 137 -27.69 -7.25 4.17
N GLY A 138 -27.01 -8.20 4.81
CA GLY A 138 -25.64 -8.01 5.30
C GLY A 138 -24.66 -7.72 4.16
N LEU A 139 -24.74 -8.47 3.06
CA LEU A 139 -23.95 -8.24 1.86
C LEU A 139 -24.26 -6.90 1.21
N ALA A 140 -25.53 -6.49 1.11
CA ALA A 140 -25.90 -5.19 0.55
C ALA A 140 -25.30 -4.03 1.36
N LEU A 141 -25.34 -4.11 2.69
CA LEU A 141 -24.72 -3.11 3.57
C LEU A 141 -23.19 -3.08 3.40
N THR A 142 -22.57 -4.26 3.28
CA THR A 142 -21.12 -4.39 3.09
C THR A 142 -20.69 -3.81 1.74
N LEU A 143 -21.44 -4.10 0.67
CA LEU A 143 -21.19 -3.56 -0.67
C LEU A 143 -21.37 -2.04 -0.72
N ALA A 144 -22.40 -1.50 -0.05
CA ALA A 144 -22.58 -0.05 0.05
C ALA A 144 -21.39 0.61 0.78
N GLY A 145 -20.95 0.04 1.90
CA GLY A 145 -19.77 0.51 2.62
C GLY A 145 -18.49 0.44 1.77
N LEU A 146 -18.28 -0.65 1.03
CA LEU A 146 -17.16 -0.79 0.10
C LEU A 146 -17.21 0.28 -1.00
N ALA A 147 -18.37 0.49 -1.65
CA ALA A 147 -18.50 1.49 -2.70
C ALA A 147 -18.16 2.91 -2.22
N ILE A 148 -18.64 3.28 -1.02
CA ILE A 148 -18.32 4.55 -0.38
C ILE A 148 -16.82 4.63 -0.08
N GLY A 149 -16.25 3.59 0.54
CA GLY A 149 -14.84 3.54 0.90
C GLY A 149 -13.90 3.65 -0.31
N LEU A 150 -14.23 2.97 -1.42
CA LEU A 150 -13.48 3.06 -2.67
C LEU A 150 -13.53 4.45 -3.28
N THR A 151 -14.70 5.09 -3.25
CA THR A 151 -14.86 6.46 -3.75
C THR A 151 -14.02 7.43 -2.92
N LEU A 152 -14.07 7.31 -1.59
CA LEU A 152 -13.29 8.14 -0.67
C LEU A 152 -11.78 7.93 -0.86
N SER A 153 -11.35 6.69 -1.03
CA SER A 153 -9.95 6.32 -1.29
C SER A 153 -9.44 6.91 -2.60
N ALA A 154 -10.24 6.87 -3.66
CA ALA A 154 -9.88 7.46 -4.95
C ALA A 154 -9.73 8.99 -4.85
N VAL A 155 -10.64 9.66 -4.13
CA VAL A 155 -10.56 11.11 -3.89
C VAL A 155 -9.30 11.46 -3.09
N ALA A 156 -9.03 10.74 -2.00
CA ALA A 156 -7.83 10.94 -1.19
C ALA A 156 -6.54 10.74 -1.99
N SER A 157 -6.51 9.71 -2.85
CA SER A 157 -5.36 9.43 -3.73
C SER A 157 -5.10 10.57 -4.71
N ARG A 158 -6.16 11.17 -5.28
CA ARG A 158 -6.00 12.34 -6.16
C ARG A 158 -5.46 13.56 -5.41
N PHE A 159 -5.89 13.76 -4.16
CA PHE A 159 -5.38 14.86 -3.34
C PHE A 159 -3.90 14.68 -3.01
N LEU A 160 -3.47 13.45 -2.67
CA LEU A 160 -2.06 13.13 -2.45
C LEU A 160 -1.22 13.33 -3.70
N ASN A 161 -1.70 12.93 -4.88
CA ASN A 161 -0.99 13.17 -6.15
C ASN A 161 -0.84 14.66 -6.48
N ALA A 162 -1.75 15.51 -6.02
CA ALA A 162 -1.64 16.96 -6.20
C ALA A 162 -0.58 17.59 -5.28
N LEU A 163 -0.33 16.99 -4.10
CA LEU A 163 0.66 17.44 -3.12
C LEU A 163 2.05 16.84 -3.37
N LEU A 164 2.11 15.60 -3.84
CA LEU A 164 3.32 14.81 -4.04
C LEU A 164 3.53 14.62 -5.55
N TYR A 165 4.47 15.39 -6.11
CA TYR A 165 4.83 15.28 -7.53
C TYR A 165 5.22 13.82 -7.85
N SER A 166 4.68 13.28 -8.96
CA SER A 166 4.97 11.92 -9.47
C SER A 166 4.52 10.72 -8.63
N PHE A 167 3.58 10.85 -7.69
CA PHE A 167 3.02 9.68 -7.00
C PHE A 167 2.03 8.93 -7.91
N ARG A 168 2.35 7.67 -8.28
CA ARG A 168 1.46 6.78 -9.04
C ARG A 168 1.29 5.44 -8.31
N PRO A 169 0.34 5.35 -7.36
CA PRO A 169 0.13 4.11 -6.63
C PRO A 169 -0.58 3.07 -7.49
N ASP A 170 -0.07 1.83 -7.53
CA ASP A 170 -0.84 0.67 -8.00
C ASP A 170 -1.79 0.21 -6.89
N LEU A 171 -3.03 0.69 -6.96
CA LEU A 171 -4.05 0.46 -5.94
C LEU A 171 -4.84 -0.83 -6.16
N ILE A 172 -4.77 -1.43 -7.34
CA ILE A 172 -5.57 -2.60 -7.74
C ILE A 172 -5.36 -3.79 -6.78
N PRO A 173 -4.13 -4.25 -6.48
CA PRO A 173 -3.93 -5.42 -5.63
C PRO A 173 -4.43 -5.17 -4.19
N THR A 174 -4.17 -3.98 -3.64
CA THR A 174 -4.55 -3.62 -2.27
C THR A 174 -6.07 -3.51 -2.12
N ILE A 175 -6.74 -2.82 -3.04
CA ILE A 175 -8.20 -2.69 -3.06
C ILE A 175 -8.87 -4.06 -3.17
N THR A 176 -8.36 -4.90 -4.07
CA THR A 176 -8.91 -6.25 -4.29
C THR A 176 -8.74 -7.12 -3.05
N GLY A 177 -7.55 -7.12 -2.44
CA GLY A 177 -7.25 -7.88 -1.23
C GLY A 177 -8.11 -7.47 -0.05
N VAL A 178 -8.19 -6.17 0.24
CA VAL A 178 -9.02 -5.63 1.35
C VAL A 178 -10.50 -5.95 1.14
N SER A 179 -11.00 -5.79 -0.10
CA SER A 179 -12.40 -6.06 -0.42
C SER A 179 -12.76 -7.54 -0.22
N LEU A 180 -11.88 -8.46 -0.65
CA LEU A 180 -12.07 -9.90 -0.44
C LEU A 180 -12.05 -10.27 1.04
N ILE A 181 -11.13 -9.70 1.83
CA ILE A 181 -11.05 -9.94 3.26
C ILE A 181 -12.34 -9.47 3.95
N LEU A 182 -12.79 -8.24 3.69
CA LEU A 182 -14.01 -7.70 4.30
C LEU A 182 -15.26 -8.46 3.87
N LEU A 183 -15.35 -8.92 2.62
CA LEU A 183 -16.44 -9.80 2.17
C LEU A 183 -16.41 -11.15 2.87
N GLY A 184 -15.22 -11.73 3.08
CA GLY A 184 -15.04 -12.96 3.84
C GLY A 184 -15.49 -12.80 5.29
N VAL A 185 -15.10 -11.69 5.94
CA VAL A 185 -15.52 -11.35 7.31
C VAL A 185 -17.03 -11.15 7.38
N ALA A 186 -17.64 -10.43 6.43
CA ALA A 186 -19.09 -10.24 6.36
C ALA A 186 -19.83 -11.58 6.22
N ALA A 187 -19.33 -12.47 5.35
CA ALA A 187 -19.90 -13.80 5.19
C ALA A 187 -19.82 -14.61 6.50
N LEU A 188 -18.66 -14.61 7.17
CA LEU A 188 -18.50 -15.27 8.47
C LEU A 188 -19.43 -14.69 9.54
N ALA A 189 -19.56 -13.37 9.59
CA ALA A 189 -20.42 -12.66 10.53
C ALA A 189 -21.92 -12.96 10.32
N CYS A 190 -22.35 -13.20 9.08
CA CYS A 190 -23.73 -13.61 8.80
C CYS A 190 -23.95 -15.12 9.02
N LEU A 191 -22.98 -15.96 8.70
CA LEU A 191 -23.10 -17.41 8.76
C LEU A 191 -22.97 -17.98 10.18
N ALA A 192 -22.07 -17.43 11.01
CA ALA A 192 -21.81 -17.96 12.35
C ALA A 192 -23.01 -17.84 13.31
N PRO A 193 -23.67 -16.67 13.46
CA PRO A 193 -24.82 -16.51 14.34
C PRO A 193 -26.05 -17.27 13.83
N ALA A 194 -26.28 -17.27 12.51
CA ALA A 194 -27.41 -17.96 11.92
C ALA A 194 -27.27 -19.49 12.04
N ARG A 195 -26.06 -20.04 11.90
CA ARG A 195 -25.78 -21.45 12.22
C ARG A 195 -26.00 -21.74 13.70
N ARG A 196 -25.55 -20.86 14.60
CA ARG A 196 -25.82 -20.97 16.04
C ARG A 196 -27.33 -21.00 16.30
N ALA A 197 -28.09 -20.07 15.77
CA ALA A 197 -29.55 -20.00 15.93
C ALA A 197 -30.27 -21.24 15.37
N SER A 198 -29.82 -21.79 14.24
CA SER A 198 -30.41 -23.03 13.68
C SER A 198 -30.13 -24.29 14.49
N ARG A 199 -29.10 -24.27 15.36
CA ARG A 199 -28.74 -25.38 16.24
C ARG A 199 -29.35 -25.27 17.63
N VAL A 200 -29.86 -24.10 18.01
CA VAL A 200 -30.58 -23.93 19.27
C VAL A 200 -31.97 -24.53 19.08
N ASP A 201 -32.28 -25.52 19.91
CA ASP A 201 -33.52 -26.29 19.87
C ASP A 201 -34.74 -25.34 20.05
N PRO A 202 -35.70 -25.27 19.10
CA PRO A 202 -36.83 -24.34 19.15
C PRO A 202 -37.67 -24.46 20.42
N VAL A 203 -37.61 -25.59 21.11
CA VAL A 203 -38.29 -25.83 22.40
C VAL A 203 -37.69 -24.99 23.54
N VAL A 204 -36.40 -24.63 23.49
CA VAL A 204 -35.75 -23.77 24.49
C VAL A 204 -36.09 -22.30 24.26
N ALA A 205 -36.29 -21.88 23.01
CA ALA A 205 -36.64 -20.49 22.66
C ALA A 205 -38.05 -20.08 23.11
N LEU A 206 -38.96 -21.03 23.31
CA LEU A 206 -40.33 -20.81 23.82
C LEU A 206 -40.43 -20.86 25.36
N ARG A 207 -39.36 -21.24 26.06
CA ARG A 207 -39.36 -21.39 27.53
C ARG A 207 -38.68 -20.23 28.27
N SER A 208 -38.25 -19.21 27.54
CA SER A 208 -37.59 -18.01 28.08
C SER A 208 -38.50 -16.78 28.11
N GLU A 209 -39.82 -16.98 28.14
CA GLU A 209 -40.79 -15.94 28.51
C GLU A 209 -41.22 -16.12 29.98
#